data_AF-A0A538A476-F1
#
_entry.id   AF-A0A538A476-F1
#
_cell.length_a   1.000
_cell.length_b   1.000
_cell.length_c   1.000
_cell.angle_alpha   90.00
_cell.angle_beta   90.00
_cell.angle_gamma   90.00
#
_symmetry.space_group_name_H-M   'P 1'
#
loop_
_entity.id
_entity.type
_entity.pdbx_description
1 polymer ?
#
loop_
_entity_poly.entity_id
_entity_poly.type
_entity_poly.pdbx_seq_one_letter_code
_entity_poly.pdbx_strand_id
1 'polypeptide(L)' 'MGGHMRLLNVGQAAAYLGVSAASLRSWSNQGLVPVYRTPGGQRRFSTSDLDGFMLSMREPGDDGRPVAAMRG' A
#
# COMPACT_ATOMS: atom_id res chain seq x y z
N MET A 1 7.46 -20.04 -9.82
CA MET A 1 7.17 -18.60 -9.93
C MET A 1 7.40 -17.97 -8.56
N GLY A 2 8.63 -17.52 -8.27
CA GLY A 2 8.92 -16.83 -7.01
C GLY A 2 8.56 -15.37 -7.14
N GLY A 3 7.54 -14.93 -6.38
CA GLY A 3 7.34 -13.50 -6.16
C GLY A 3 8.60 -12.95 -5.50
N HIS A 4 9.43 -12.26 -6.27
CA HIS A 4 10.65 -11.68 -5.74
C HIS A 4 10.25 -10.61 -4.73
N MET A 5 10.76 -10.72 -3.50
CA MET A 5 10.58 -9.75 -2.40
C MET A 5 11.20 -8.40 -2.77
N ARG A 6 10.62 -7.71 -3.74
CA ARG A 6 11.12 -6.42 -4.20
C ARG A 6 10.47 -5.33 -3.37
N LEU A 7 11.31 -4.72 -2.54
CA LEU A 7 10.95 -3.57 -1.74
C LEU A 7 11.00 -2.31 -2.60
N LEU A 8 9.82 -1.82 -2.96
CA LEU A 8 9.60 -0.60 -3.71
C LEU A 8 9.69 0.62 -2.79
N ASN A 9 10.24 1.72 -3.31
CA ASN A 9 10.07 3.01 -2.66
C ASN A 9 8.63 3.53 -2.86
N VAL A 10 8.28 4.62 -2.19
CA VAL A 10 6.92 5.18 -2.25
C VAL A 10 6.47 5.56 -3.67
N GLY A 11 7.38 6.04 -4.53
CA GLY A 11 7.03 6.40 -5.90
C GLY A 11 6.75 5.18 -6.76
N GLN A 12 7.59 4.15 -6.64
CA GLN A 12 7.41 2.88 -7.34
C GLN A 12 6.14 2.16 -6.89
N ALA A 13 5.87 2.13 -5.58
CA ALA A 13 4.68 1.50 -5.04
C ALA A 13 3.40 2.28 -5.43
N ALA A 14 3.46 3.61 -5.47
CA ALA A 14 2.34 4.42 -5.93
C ALA A 14 2.04 4.19 -7.41
N ALA A 15 3.07 4.12 -8.26
CA ALA A 15 2.94 3.76 -9.66
C ALA A 15 2.40 2.33 -9.84
N TYR A 16 2.84 1.39 -9.01
CA TYR A 16 2.36 0.00 -9.02
C TYR A 16 0.85 -0.09 -8.71
N LEU A 17 0.37 0.68 -7.74
CA LEU A 17 -1.05 0.74 -7.36
C LEU A 17 -1.89 1.66 -8.27
N GLY A 18 -1.27 2.44 -9.17
CA GLY A 18 -1.98 3.42 -10.00
C GLY A 18 -2.51 4.63 -9.22
N VAL A 19 -1.83 5.04 -8.14
CA VAL A 19 -2.27 6.13 -7.24
C VAL A 19 -1.19 7.19 -7.08
N SER A 20 -1.57 8.34 -6.53
CA SER A 20 -0.62 9.37 -6.12
C SER A 20 0.23 8.93 -4.94
N ALA A 21 1.51 9.30 -4.92
CA ALA A 21 2.41 9.03 -3.79
C ALA A 21 1.90 9.64 -2.47
N ALA A 22 1.15 10.75 -2.52
CA ALA A 22 0.49 11.34 -1.37
C ALA A 22 -0.57 10.39 -0.76
N SER A 23 -1.41 9.77 -1.59
CA SER A 23 -2.41 8.79 -1.17
C SER A 23 -1.77 7.58 -0.51
N LEU A 24 -0.72 7.02 -1.14
CA LEU A 24 0.01 5.89 -0.57
C LEU A 24 0.67 6.24 0.78
N ARG A 25 1.23 7.45 0.92
CA ARG A 25 1.76 7.91 2.22
C ARG A 25 0.66 8.01 3.27
N SER A 26 -0.50 8.54 2.90
CA SER A 26 -1.65 8.65 3.79
C SER A 26 -2.10 7.27 4.26
N TRP A 27 -2.31 6.32 3.35
CA TRP A 27 -2.71 4.95 3.68
C TRP A 27 -1.68 4.23 4.54
N SER A 28 -0.39 4.39 4.24
CA SER A 28 0.70 3.87 5.05
C SER A 28 0.73 4.48 6.46
N ASN A 29 0.48 5.78 6.60
CA ASN A 29 0.42 6.44 7.91
C ASN A 29 -0.80 6.01 8.72
N GLN A 30 -1.91 5.69 8.06
CA GLN A 30 -3.13 5.15 8.66
C GLN A 30 -3.03 3.65 8.98
N GLY A 31 -1.92 2.98 8.63
CA GLY A 31 -1.74 1.55 8.85
C GLY A 31 -2.51 0.66 7.86
N LEU A 32 -3.09 1.23 6.80
CA LEU A 32 -3.87 0.49 5.80
C LEU A 32 -2.97 -0.31 4.85
N VAL A 33 -1.79 0.25 4.54
CA VAL A 33 -0.80 -0.41 3.70
C VAL A 33 0.42 -0.73 4.55
N PRO A 34 0.81 -2.02 4.67
CA PRO A 34 2.02 -2.42 5.36
C PRO A 34 3.24 -1.71 4.79
N VAL A 35 4.08 -1.19 5.68
CA VAL A 35 5.29 -0.45 5.32
C VAL A 35 6.46 -0.91 6.16
N TYR A 36 7.56 -1.23 5.49
CA TYR A 36 8.84 -1.43 6.13
C TYR A 36 9.59 -0.10 6.21
N ARG A 37 10.10 0.25 7.39
CA ARG A 37 10.96 1.42 7.56
C ARG A 37 12.40 0.98 7.68
N THR A 38 13.23 1.49 6.79
CA THR A 38 14.69 1.33 6.90
C THR A 38 15.23 2.11 8.11
N PRO A 39 16.43 1.78 8.62
CA PRO A 39 17.07 2.54 9.71
C PRO A 39 17.18 4.05 9.41
N GLY A 40 17.34 4.43 8.14
CA GLY A 40 17.35 5.82 7.67
C GLY A 40 15.96 6.45 7.48
N GLY A 41 14.88 5.83 7.97
CA GLY A 41 13.52 6.37 7.95
C GLY A 41 12.78 6.28 6.61
N GLN A 42 13.39 5.71 5.56
CA GLN A 42 12.74 5.56 4.27
C GLN A 42 11.69 4.45 4.32
N ARG A 43 10.54 4.72 3.69
CA ARG A 43 9.44 3.76 3.51
C ARG A 43 9.74 2.80 2.35
N ARG A 44 9.51 1.51 2.61
CA ARG A 44 9.65 0.42 1.66
C ARG A 44 8.39 -0.43 1.67
N PHE A 45 7.94 -0.81 0.49
CA PHE A 45 6.69 -1.54 0.28
C PHE A 45 7.00 -2.82 -0.48
N SER A 46 6.57 -3.97 0.03
CA SER A 46 6.66 -5.23 -0.71
C SER A 46 5.54 -5.30 -1.73
N THR A 47 5.83 -5.83 -2.91
CA THR A 47 4.78 -6.08 -3.93
C THR A 47 3.69 -7.02 -3.42
N SER A 48 4.02 -8.00 -2.56
CA SER A 48 3.03 -8.89 -1.95
C SER A 48 2.07 -8.18 -1.00
N ASP A 49 2.54 -7.22 -0.21
CA ASP A 49 1.67 -6.41 0.66
C ASP A 49 0.77 -5.48 -0.17
N LEU A 50 1.29 -4.92 -1.26
CA LEU A 50 0.51 -4.09 -2.18
C LEU A 50 -0.59 -4.88 -2.89
N ASP A 51 -0.29 -6.11 -3.31
CA ASP A 51 -1.27 -7.04 -3.90
C ASP A 51 -2.36 -7.43 -2.89
N GLY A 52 -1.97 -7.82 -1.67
CA GLY A 52 -2.90 -8.12 -0.59
C GLY A 52 -3.81 -6.93 -0.26
N PHE A 53 -3.26 -5.72 -0.25
CA PHE A 53 -4.03 -4.49 -0.05
C PHE A 53 -5.05 -4.25 -1.17
N MET A 54 -4.68 -4.47 -2.44
CA MET A 54 -5.61 -4.36 -3.57
C MET A 54 -6.75 -5.39 -3.48
N LEU A 55 -6.45 -6.61 -3.01
CA LEU A 55 -7.45 -7.63 -2.81
C LEU A 55 -8.44 -7.21 -1.70
N SER A 56 -7.93 -6.72 -0.57
CA SER A 56 -8.75 -6.24 0.55
C SER A 56 -9.61 -5.01 0.21
N MET A 57 -9.18 -4.16 -0.75
CA MET A 57 -10.01 -3.07 -1.28
C MET A 57 -11.22 -3.55 -2.09
N ARG A 58 -11.14 -4.75 -2.69
CA ARG A 58 -12.16 -5.28 -3.59
C ARG A 58 -13.28 -6.02 -2.85
N GLU A 59 -13.03 -6.45 -1.62
CA GLU A 59 -14.03 -7.03 -0.74
C GLU A 59 -14.98 -5.92 -0.26
N PRO A 60 -16.27 -5.92 -0.67
CA PRO A 60 -17.25 -5.02 -0.09
C PRO A 60 -17.47 -5.46 1.36
N GLY A 61 -16.91 -4.72 2.31
CA GLY A 61 -16.92 -5.11 3.73
C GLY A 61 -18.34 -5.26 4.31
N ASP A 62 -18.62 -6.44 4.87
CA ASP A 62 -19.77 -6.72 5.74
C ASP A 62 -19.52 -6.26 7.19
N ASP A 63 -18.26 -6.04 7.59
CA ASP A 63 -17.88 -5.60 8.96
C ASP A 63 -17.23 -4.20 9.00
N GLY A 64 -17.47 -3.39 7.96
CA GLY A 64 -17.30 -1.94 8.04
C GLY A 64 -15.96 -1.42 8.58
N ARG A 65 -14.84 -1.66 7.85
CA ARG A 65 -13.68 -0.75 7.53
C ARG A 65 -12.42 -1.60 7.18
N PRO A 66 -11.46 -1.12 6.35
CA PRO A 66 -11.15 0.28 6.14
C PRO A 66 -11.45 0.87 4.77
N VAL A 67 -11.93 2.10 4.89
CA VAL A 67 -12.16 3.06 3.84
C VAL A 67 -10.90 3.43 3.09
N ALA A 68 -10.77 2.93 1.86
CA ALA A 68 -10.21 3.73 0.78
C ALA A 68 -11.29 4.68 0.24
N ALA A 69 -11.89 5.47 1.14
CA ALA A 69 -12.86 6.47 0.76
C ALA A 69 -12.12 7.69 0.19
N MET A 70 -12.46 7.97 -1.07
CA MET A 70 -12.92 9.30 -1.49
C MET A 70 -11.86 10.35 -1.84
N ARG A 71 -11.80 10.60 -3.16
CA ARG A 71 -11.44 11.82 -3.91
C ARG A 71 -10.00 12.35 -3.82
N GLY A 72 -9.34 12.30 -4.98
CA GLY A 72 -8.79 13.50 -5.61
C GLY A 72 -9.54 13.69 -6.92
#